data_AF-N9JLS5-F1
#
_entry.id   AF-N9JLS5-F1
#
_cell.length_a   1.000
_cell.length_b   1.000
_cell.length_c   1.000
_cell.angle_alpha   90.00
_cell.angle_beta   90.00
_cell.angle_gamma   90.00
#
_symmetry.space_group_name_H-M   'P 1'
#
loop_
_entity.id
_entity.type
_entity.pdbx_description
1 polymer ?
#
loop_
_entity_poly.entity_id
_entity_poly.type
_entity_poly.pdbx_seq_one_letter_code
_entity_poly.pdbx_strand_id
1 'polypeptide(L)' 'MARFYRRRKFCRFTAENVAYIDYKDIDTLKQYITENGKIVPSRITGTKARYQRQLALAIKQARYLSLIPYTDNHK' A
#
# COMPACT_ATOMS: atom_id res chain seq x y z
N MET A 1 -8.86 -9.24 30.51
CA MET A 1 -8.86 -9.13 29.04
C MET A 1 -7.46 -9.37 28.53
N ALA A 2 -7.23 -10.44 27.76
CA ALA A 2 -5.90 -10.75 27.24
C ALA A 2 -5.42 -9.63 26.32
N ARG A 3 -4.36 -8.93 26.73
CA ARG A 3 -3.70 -7.91 25.90
C ARG A 3 -2.96 -8.65 24.81
N PHE A 4 -3.61 -8.91 23.68
CA PHE A 4 -2.98 -9.53 22.51
C PHE A 4 -1.81 -8.64 22.07
N TYR A 5 -0.60 -8.99 22.51
CA TYR A 5 0.63 -8.37 22.05
C TYR A 5 0.83 -8.78 20.59
N ARG A 6 0.27 -8.01 19.67
CA ARG A 6 0.58 -8.15 18.24
C ARG A 6 2.03 -7.76 18.04
N ARG A 7 2.84 -8.73 17.59
CA ARG A 7 4.22 -8.50 17.14
C ARG A 7 4.23 -7.32 16.17
N ARG A 8 5.10 -6.32 16.44
CA ARG A 8 5.27 -5.18 15.53
C ARG A 8 5.75 -5.70 14.18
N LYS A 9 4.96 -5.46 13.13
CA LYS A 9 5.36 -5.77 11.75
C LYS A 9 6.43 -4.78 11.31
N PHE A 10 7.38 -5.25 10.50
CA PHE A 10 8.44 -4.41 9.95
C PHE A 10 7.94 -3.71 8.68
N CYS A 11 8.44 -2.50 8.43
CA CYS A 11 8.14 -1.76 7.21
C CYS A 11 9.14 -2.17 6.12
N ARG A 12 8.68 -2.85 5.05
CA ARG A 12 9.52 -3.26 3.91
C ARG A 12 10.28 -2.08 3.27
N PHE A 13 9.58 -0.97 3.01
CA PHE A 13 10.21 0.24 2.44
C PHE A 13 11.34 0.84 3.29
N THR A 14 11.32 0.61 4.61
CA THR A 14 12.42 1.06 5.47
C THR A 14 13.60 0.11 5.40
N ALA A 15 13.36 -1.19 5.27
CA ALA A 15 14.43 -2.18 5.12
C ALA A 15 15.13 -2.07 3.75
N GLU A 16 14.36 -1.77 2.70
CA GLU A 16 14.85 -1.59 1.33
C GLU A 16 15.41 -0.19 1.07
N ASN A 17 15.43 0.71 2.07
CA ASN A 17 15.88 2.11 1.94
C ASN A 17 15.28 2.85 0.74
N VAL A 18 13.99 2.63 0.47
CA VAL A 18 13.30 3.28 -0.64
C VAL A 18 13.12 4.76 -0.30
N ALA A 19 13.67 5.63 -1.16
CA ALA A 19 13.57 7.08 -1.02
C ALA A 19 12.19 7.60 -1.46
N TYR A 20 11.64 7.05 -2.54
CA TYR A 20 10.38 7.47 -3.13
C TYR A 20 9.61 6.30 -3.73
N ILE A 21 8.28 6.28 -3.55
CA ILE A 21 7.36 5.31 -4.15
C ILE A 21 6.69 5.99 -5.34
N ASP A 22 6.99 5.56 -6.55
CA ASP A 22 6.41 6.10 -7.78
C ASP A 22 5.06 5.42 -8.09
N TYR A 23 4.16 6.14 -8.76
CA TYR A 23 2.89 5.59 -9.27
C TYR A 23 3.09 4.65 -10.46
N LYS A 24 4.26 4.72 -11.11
CA LYS A 24 4.63 3.87 -12.26
C LYS A 24 4.99 2.44 -11.86
N ASP A 25 5.36 2.21 -10.60
CA ASP A 25 5.80 0.90 -10.11
C ASP A 25 4.60 -0.01 -9.77
N ILE A 26 3.85 -0.42 -10.79
CA ILE A 26 2.59 -1.14 -10.65
C ILE A 26 2.75 -2.43 -9.83
N ASP A 27 3.84 -3.15 -10.00
CA ASP A 27 4.08 -4.42 -9.30
C ASP A 27 4.22 -4.25 -7.79
N THR A 28 4.81 -3.12 -7.36
CA THR A 28 4.89 -2.80 -5.94
C THR A 28 3.52 -2.37 -5.41
N LEU A 29 2.81 -1.49 -6.13
CA LEU A 29 1.52 -0.96 -5.71
C LEU A 29 0.44 -2.04 -5.64
N LYS A 30 0.49 -3.03 -6.54
CA LYS A 30 -0.41 -4.19 -6.55
C LYS A 30 -0.35 -5.01 -5.25
N GLN A 31 0.80 -5.06 -4.57
CA GLN A 31 0.93 -5.77 -3.29
C GLN A 31 0.24 -5.04 -2.12
N TYR A 32 -0.08 -3.76 -2.30
CA TYR A 32 -0.69 -2.90 -1.27
C TYR A 32 -2.15 -2.55 -1.58
N ILE A 33 -2.75 -3.19 -2.57
CA ILE A 33 -4.19 -3.18 -2.82
C ILE A 33 -4.78 -4.55 -2.48
N THR A 34 -6.06 -4.55 -2.10
CA THR A 34 -6.86 -5.77 -1.98
C THR A 34 -7.33 -6.21 -3.36
N GLU A 35 -7.86 -7.43 -3.45
CA GLU A 35 -8.52 -7.95 -4.66
C GLU A 35 -9.62 -7.00 -5.18
N ASN A 36 -10.40 -6.42 -4.26
CA ASN A 36 -11.47 -5.47 -4.61
C ASN A 36 -10.94 -4.06 -4.98
N GLY A 37 -9.63 -3.89 -5.15
CA GLY A 37 -8.98 -2.62 -5.48
C GLY A 37 -8.83 -1.64 -4.32
N LYS A 38 -9.23 -1.95 -3.07
CA LYS A 38 -9.09 -1.06 -1.90
C LYS A 38 -7.64 -0.99 -1.42
N ILE A 39 -7.21 0.14 -0.84
CA ILE A 39 -5.85 0.29 -0.28
C ILE A 39 -5.76 -0.46 1.05
N VAL A 40 -4.74 -1.31 1.20
CA VAL A 40 -4.51 -2.06 2.44
C VAL A 40 -4.04 -1.11 3.55
N PRO A 41 -4.65 -1.15 4.76
CA PRO A 41 -4.28 -0.25 5.83
C PRO A 41 -2.94 -0.63 6.48
N SER A 42 -2.24 0.37 7.02
CA SER A 42 -0.92 0.23 7.65
C SER A 42 -0.85 -0.78 8.79
N ARG A 43 -1.96 -1.03 9.50
CA ARG A 43 -2.05 -2.06 10.54
C ARG A 43 -1.83 -3.49 10.03
N ILE A 44 -2.08 -3.74 8.75
CA ILE A 44 -1.90 -5.05 8.12
C ILE A 44 -0.51 -5.15 7.49
N THR A 45 -0.06 -4.10 6.80
CA THR A 45 1.20 -4.07 6.05
C THR A 45 2.42 -3.73 6.92
N GLY A 46 2.25 -3.06 8.05
CA GLY A 46 3.35 -2.61 8.91
C GLY A 46 4.12 -1.41 8.36
N THR A 47 3.58 -0.72 7.35
CA THR A 47 4.22 0.47 6.75
C THR A 47 4.22 1.64 7.72
N LYS A 48 5.33 2.41 7.76
CA LYS A 48 5.37 3.66 8.54
C LYS A 48 4.38 4.67 7.95
N ALA A 49 3.88 5.57 8.79
CA ALA A 49 2.87 6.57 8.40
C ALA A 49 3.31 7.46 7.21
N ARG A 50 4.61 7.80 7.10
CA ARG A 50 5.16 8.56 5.97
C ARG A 50 4.97 7.80 4.66
N TYR A 51 5.45 6.56 4.60
CA TYR A 51 5.35 5.71 3.43
C TYR A 51 3.90 5.37 3.09
N GLN A 52 3.02 5.16 4.09
CA GLN A 52 1.61 4.91 3.82
C GLN A 52 0.92 6.09 3.13
N ARG A 53 1.23 7.34 3.52
CA ARG A 53 0.68 8.53 2.85
C ARG A 53 1.16 8.65 1.41
N GLN A 54 2.45 8.41 1.20
CA GLN A 54 3.06 8.45 -0.13
C GLN A 54 2.49 7.37 -1.04
N LEU A 55 2.39 6.14 -0.53
CA LEU A 55 1.80 5.01 -1.22
C LEU A 55 0.34 5.28 -1.59
N ALA A 56 -0.45 5.84 -0.67
CA ALA A 56 -1.84 6.20 -0.97
C ALA A 56 -1.95 7.26 -2.07
N LEU A 57 -1.01 8.20 -2.13
CA LEU A 57 -0.94 9.22 -3.18
C LEU A 57 -0.55 8.60 -4.53
N ALA A 58 0.48 7.74 -4.56
CA ALA A 58 0.91 7.00 -5.74
C ALA A 58 -0.21 6.11 -6.30
N ILE A 59 -0.91 5.34 -5.45
CA ILE A 59 -2.06 4.52 -5.88
C ILE A 59 -3.16 5.39 -6.49
N LYS A 60 -3.50 6.53 -5.88
CA LYS A 60 -4.53 7.42 -6.43
C LYS A 60 -4.13 7.96 -7.81
N GLN A 61 -2.88 8.38 -7.99
CA GLN A 61 -2.35 8.81 -9.28
C GLN A 61 -2.41 7.69 -10.33
N ALA A 62 -1.96 6.48 -9.97
CA ALA A 62 -2.03 5.32 -10.85
C ALA A 62 -3.47 4.98 -11.28
N ARG A 63 -4.45 5.17 -10.38
CA ARG A 63 -5.87 4.97 -10.71
C ARG A 63 -6.43 6.04 -11.66
N TYR A 64 -6.02 7.30 -11.54
CA TYR A 64 -6.42 8.33 -12.50
C TYR A 64 -5.90 8.05 -13.92
N LEU A 65 -4.75 7.38 -14.02
CA LEU A 65 -4.13 6.97 -15.29
C LEU A 65 -4.58 5.58 -15.77
N SER A 66 -5.57 4.97 -15.12
CA SER A 66 -6.06 3.62 -15.45
C SER A 66 -5.02 2.49 -15.35
N LEU A 67 -3.91 2.71 -14.63
CA LEU A 67 -2.89 1.68 -14.38
C LEU A 67 -3.33 0.67 -13.31
N ILE A 68 -4.18 1.13 -12.39
CA ILE A 68 -4.75 0.32 -11.30
C ILE A 68 -6.28 0.55 -11.28
N PRO A 69 -7.10 -0.50 -11.16
CA PRO A 69 -8.55 -0.35 -11.11
C PRO A 69 -9.03 0.21 -9.76
N TYR A 70 -10.18 0.89 -9.78
CA TYR A 70 -10.88 1.33 -8.57
C TYR A 70 -11.65 0.20 -7.88
N THR A 71 -12.18 -0.73 -8.67
CA THR A 71 -12.99 -1.89 -8.27
C THR A 71 -12.68 -3.05 -9.22
N ASP A 72 -12.83 -4.25 -8.69
CA ASP A 72 -12.90 -5.54 -9.39
C ASP A 72 -13.96 -5.61 -10.51
N ASN A 73 -14.93 -4.69 -10.54
CA ASN A 73 -15.96 -4.64 -11.57
C ASN A 73 -15.54 -3.89 -12.85
N HIS A 74 -14.36 -3.25 -12.87
CA HIS A 74 -13.82 -2.67 -14.10
C HIS A 74 -13.26 -3.79 -14.97
N LYS A 75 -14.11 -4.33 -15.84
CA LYS A 75 -13.73 -5.19 -16.96
C LYS A 75 -13.32 -4.36 -18.18
#